data_AF-A0A9X4HTN1-F1
#
_entry.id   AF-A0A9X4HTN1-F1
#
_cell.length_a   1.000
_cell.length_b   1.000
_cell.length_c   1.000
_cell.angle_alpha   90.00
_cell.angle_beta   90.00
_cell.angle_gamma   90.00
#
_symmetry.space_group_name_H-M   'P 1'
#
loop_
_entity.id
_entity.type
_entity.pdbx_description
1 polymer ?
#
loop_
_entity_poly.entity_id
_entity_poly.type
_entity_poly.pdbx_seq_one_letter_code
_entity_poly.pdbx_strand_id
1 'polypeptide(L)'
;MATFLSTPIHKAHTQAKRLGLDPLSKSQLLEVAASLFGYETYRVLADRADSLRETLARNDVGVFLDEYAAKHRTVSLLHANGLPTTSARRYVELMVDCIRQSITAPVFMNEGSFFDEHLDPYLEPFFLEQLSENDEMLAVHAKVNVLCEFVECIETYSITDIWKSREKWLVDCMVEILPRGKDGKPYGGGEYLLSQAQVAYAKIDRAVVSVRPDFAPANAQAKRFHAGMGGEHIR
;
A
#
# COMPACT_ATOMS: atom_id res chain seq x y z
N MET A 1 -19.74 -10.83 -23.48
CA MET A 1 -19.73 -9.97 -22.28
C MET A 1 -18.52 -9.05 -22.35
N ALA A 2 -18.69 -7.74 -22.11
CA ALA A 2 -17.57 -6.80 -22.09
C ALA A 2 -16.97 -6.79 -20.68
N THR A 3 -15.67 -7.06 -20.55
CA THR A 3 -14.95 -7.05 -19.27
C THR A 3 -14.64 -5.62 -18.84
N PHE A 4 -14.41 -5.38 -17.53
CA PHE A 4 -13.97 -4.07 -17.03
C PHE A 4 -12.66 -3.59 -17.68
N LEU A 5 -11.88 -4.52 -18.23
CA LEU A 5 -10.66 -4.24 -18.97
C LEU A 5 -10.86 -3.90 -20.46
N SER A 6 -12.04 -4.12 -21.02
CA SER A 6 -12.26 -3.91 -22.46
C SER A 6 -11.97 -2.48 -22.92
N THR A 7 -12.41 -1.48 -22.14
CA THR A 7 -12.14 -0.06 -22.37
C THR A 7 -10.67 0.31 -22.22
N PRO A 8 -9.99 0.05 -21.07
CA PRO A 8 -8.59 0.41 -20.92
C PRO A 8 -7.69 -0.32 -21.93
N ILE A 9 -7.97 -1.58 -22.27
CA ILE A 9 -7.22 -2.32 -23.31
C ILE A 9 -7.40 -1.68 -24.69
N HIS A 10 -8.62 -1.27 -25.03
CA HIS A 10 -8.87 -0.61 -26.31
C HIS A 10 -8.17 0.74 -26.40
N LYS A 11 -8.23 1.55 -25.34
CA LYS A 11 -7.51 2.83 -25.24
C LYS A 11 -6.01 2.60 -25.36
N ALA A 12 -5.49 1.65 -24.60
CA ALA A 12 -4.07 1.33 -24.58
C ALA A 12 -3.56 0.89 -25.96
N HIS A 13 -4.25 -0.06 -26.59
CA HIS A 13 -3.91 -0.53 -27.93
C HIS A 13 -3.94 0.61 -28.97
N THR A 14 -4.90 1.54 -28.85
CA THR A 14 -5.02 2.68 -29.77
C THR A 14 -3.90 3.70 -29.57
N GLN A 15 -3.57 4.01 -28.32
CA GLN A 15 -2.49 4.93 -27.98
C GLN A 15 -1.11 4.35 -28.35
N ALA A 16 -0.87 3.06 -28.09
CA ALA A 16 0.36 2.37 -28.47
C ALA A 16 0.63 2.49 -29.99
N LYS A 17 -0.41 2.29 -30.82
CA LYS A 17 -0.31 2.51 -32.27
C LYS A 17 0.05 3.94 -32.65
N ARG A 18 -0.55 4.93 -31.99
CA ARG A 18 -0.25 6.36 -32.22
C ARG A 18 1.19 6.71 -31.85
N LEU A 19 1.74 6.06 -30.83
CA LEU A 19 3.11 6.22 -30.37
C LEU A 19 4.13 5.43 -31.19
N GLY A 20 3.70 4.68 -32.21
CA GLY A 20 4.57 3.87 -33.05
C GLY A 20 5.20 2.68 -32.31
N LEU A 21 4.56 2.18 -31.25
CA LEU A 21 5.05 1.01 -30.52
C LEU A 21 4.83 -0.28 -31.34
N ASP A 22 5.77 -1.22 -31.22
CA ASP A 22 5.68 -2.53 -31.87
C ASP A 22 4.38 -3.25 -31.49
N PRO A 23 3.56 -3.71 -32.45
CA PRO A 23 2.17 -4.04 -32.19
C PRO A 23 2.01 -5.32 -31.36
N LEU A 24 1.60 -5.17 -30.11
CA LEU A 24 0.97 -6.26 -29.34
C LEU A 24 -0.51 -6.36 -29.70
N SER A 25 -1.01 -7.58 -29.83
CA SER A 25 -2.44 -7.81 -30.06
C SER A 25 -3.26 -7.49 -28.81
N LYS A 26 -4.58 -7.28 -28.98
CA LYS A 26 -5.48 -7.05 -27.83
C LYS A 26 -5.46 -8.22 -26.84
N SER A 27 -5.34 -9.47 -27.31
CA SER A 27 -5.25 -10.63 -26.42
C SER A 27 -3.94 -10.64 -25.63
N GLN A 28 -2.83 -10.23 -26.25
CA GLN A 28 -1.55 -10.06 -25.55
C GLN A 28 -1.61 -8.95 -24.50
N LEU A 29 -2.28 -7.83 -24.80
CA LEU A 29 -2.49 -6.77 -23.81
C LEU A 29 -3.38 -7.23 -22.64
N LEU A 30 -4.35 -8.11 -22.88
CA LEU A 30 -5.16 -8.71 -21.80
C LEU A 30 -4.30 -9.59 -20.88
N GLU A 31 -3.32 -10.30 -21.42
CA GLU A 31 -2.33 -11.05 -20.63
C GLU A 31 -1.43 -10.13 -19.79
N VAL A 32 -1.01 -8.98 -20.34
CA VAL A 32 -0.27 -7.96 -19.59
C VAL A 32 -1.12 -7.39 -18.46
N ALA A 33 -2.39 -7.06 -18.73
CA ALA A 33 -3.31 -6.59 -17.70
C ALA A 33 -3.55 -7.66 -16.63
N ALA A 34 -3.66 -8.93 -16.99
CA ALA A 34 -3.77 -10.01 -16.00
C ALA A 34 -2.58 -10.04 -15.04
N SER A 35 -1.36 -9.89 -15.56
CA SER A 35 -0.17 -9.82 -14.74
C SER A 35 -0.15 -8.58 -13.83
N LEU A 36 -0.66 -7.42 -14.28
CA LEU A 36 -0.81 -6.24 -13.40
C LEU A 36 -1.70 -6.53 -12.19
N PHE A 37 -2.77 -7.29 -12.37
CA PHE A 37 -3.67 -7.69 -11.27
C PHE A 37 -3.17 -8.91 -10.48
N GLY A 38 -1.93 -9.36 -10.71
CA GLY A 38 -1.34 -10.52 -10.04
C GLY A 38 -1.86 -11.88 -10.51
N TYR A 39 -2.46 -11.95 -11.71
CA TYR A 39 -2.97 -13.20 -12.30
C TYR A 39 -1.98 -13.78 -13.32
N GLU A 40 -1.85 -15.11 -13.31
CA GLU A 40 -0.94 -15.83 -14.22
C GLU A 40 -1.37 -15.76 -15.68
N THR A 41 -2.69 -15.75 -15.93
CA THR A 41 -3.26 -15.67 -17.28
C THR A 41 -4.53 -14.84 -17.29
N TYR A 42 -4.88 -14.29 -18.46
CA TYR A 42 -6.14 -13.57 -18.63
C TYR A 42 -7.36 -14.47 -18.40
N ARG A 43 -7.28 -15.76 -18.72
CA ARG A 43 -8.40 -16.70 -18.49
C ARG A 43 -8.83 -16.72 -17.02
N VAL A 44 -7.88 -16.84 -16.10
CA VAL A 44 -8.17 -16.87 -14.65
C VAL A 44 -8.76 -15.54 -14.17
N LEU A 45 -8.26 -14.42 -14.70
CA LEU A 45 -8.83 -13.11 -14.41
C LEU A 45 -10.26 -12.97 -14.97
N ALA A 46 -10.50 -13.47 -16.18
CA ALA A 46 -11.78 -13.38 -16.86
C ALA A 46 -12.87 -14.13 -16.09
N ASP A 47 -12.54 -15.28 -15.48
CA ASP A 47 -13.45 -16.05 -14.62
C ASP A 47 -13.91 -15.25 -13.39
N ARG A 48 -13.18 -14.19 -13.00
CA ARG A 48 -13.49 -13.31 -11.86
C ARG A 48 -13.92 -11.90 -12.27
N ALA A 49 -14.08 -11.64 -13.57
CA ALA A 49 -14.22 -10.28 -14.10
C ALA A 49 -15.44 -9.52 -13.54
N ASP A 50 -16.58 -10.20 -13.34
CA ASP A 50 -17.79 -9.57 -12.82
C ASP A 50 -17.63 -9.19 -11.34
N SER A 51 -17.11 -10.11 -10.52
CA SER A 51 -16.83 -9.86 -9.09
C SER A 51 -15.76 -8.77 -8.90
N LEU A 52 -14.72 -8.77 -9.74
CA LEU A 52 -13.70 -7.72 -9.74
C LEU A 52 -14.30 -6.37 -10.13
N ARG A 53 -15.16 -6.31 -11.15
CA ARG A 53 -15.81 -5.06 -11.56
C ARG A 53 -16.62 -4.45 -10.41
N GLU A 54 -17.40 -5.26 -9.71
CA GLU A 54 -18.18 -4.80 -8.55
C GLU A 54 -17.27 -4.35 -7.41
N THR A 55 -16.21 -5.11 -7.15
CA THR A 55 -15.22 -4.78 -6.12
C THR A 55 -14.54 -3.43 -6.41
N LEU A 56 -14.08 -3.22 -7.63
CA LEU A 56 -13.38 -2.01 -8.07
C LEU A 56 -14.25 -0.74 -8.10
N ALA A 57 -15.57 -0.90 -7.98
CA ALA A 57 -16.52 0.19 -7.85
C ALA A 57 -16.77 0.61 -6.39
N ARG A 58 -16.28 -0.16 -5.41
CA ARG A 58 -16.40 0.18 -3.99
C ARG A 58 -15.48 1.35 -3.63
N ASN A 59 -15.89 2.11 -2.62
CA ASN A 59 -15.14 3.27 -2.11
C ASN A 59 -14.19 2.92 -0.95
N ASP A 60 -14.26 1.69 -0.44
CA ASP A 60 -13.47 1.21 0.69
C ASP A 60 -12.32 0.27 0.26
N VAL A 61 -11.94 0.30 -1.02
CA VAL A 61 -10.88 -0.55 -1.57
C VAL A 61 -9.81 0.23 -2.32
N GLY A 62 -8.58 -0.27 -2.26
CA GLY A 62 -7.43 0.20 -3.02
C GLY A 62 -6.87 -0.92 -3.90
N VAL A 63 -6.27 -0.54 -5.03
CA VAL A 63 -5.75 -1.48 -6.03
C VAL A 63 -4.25 -1.31 -6.15
N PHE A 64 -3.50 -2.36 -5.90
CA PHE A 64 -2.08 -2.44 -6.21
C PHE A 64 -1.89 -3.06 -7.58
N LEU A 65 -1.03 -2.49 -8.41
CA LEU A 65 -0.68 -3.06 -9.71
C LEU A 65 0.78 -3.52 -9.73
N ASP A 66 1.00 -4.78 -10.11
CA ASP A 66 2.33 -5.38 -10.18
C ASP A 66 3.03 -5.01 -11.50
N GLU A 67 3.66 -3.83 -11.54
CA GLU A 67 4.40 -3.39 -12.73
C GLU A 67 5.51 -4.35 -13.11
N TYR A 68 6.17 -4.97 -12.12
CA TYR A 68 7.29 -5.85 -12.35
C TYR A 68 6.84 -7.11 -13.09
N ALA A 69 5.79 -7.79 -12.60
CA ALA A 69 5.22 -8.95 -13.26
C ALA A 69 4.69 -8.60 -14.66
N ALA A 70 4.00 -7.47 -14.80
CA ALA A 70 3.48 -7.00 -16.08
C ALA A 70 4.59 -6.68 -17.09
N LYS A 71 5.69 -6.08 -16.65
CA LYS A 71 6.86 -5.78 -17.50
C LYS A 71 7.53 -7.07 -17.95
N HIS A 72 7.73 -8.03 -17.06
CA HIS A 72 8.27 -9.34 -17.41
C HIS A 72 7.37 -10.06 -18.43
N ARG A 73 6.05 -10.07 -18.21
CA ARG A 73 5.08 -10.63 -19.16
C ARG A 73 5.17 -9.96 -20.53
N THR A 74 5.25 -8.63 -20.55
CA THR A 74 5.35 -7.84 -21.78
C THR A 74 6.63 -8.14 -22.55
N VAL A 75 7.78 -8.22 -21.87
CA VAL A 75 9.06 -8.62 -22.46
C VAL A 75 8.97 -9.99 -23.12
N SER A 76 8.40 -10.98 -22.42
CA SER A 76 8.22 -12.33 -22.97
C SER A 76 7.34 -12.34 -24.23
N LEU A 77 6.25 -11.56 -24.24
CA LEU A 77 5.34 -11.47 -25.38
C LEU A 77 5.98 -10.77 -26.59
N LEU A 78 6.71 -9.69 -26.37
CA LEU A 78 7.47 -9.01 -27.43
C LEU A 78 8.53 -9.92 -28.03
N HIS A 79 9.31 -10.60 -27.17
CA HIS A 79 10.33 -11.55 -27.60
C HIS A 79 9.74 -12.71 -28.41
N ALA A 80 8.60 -13.28 -27.98
CA ALA A 80 7.92 -14.35 -28.70
C ALA A 80 7.44 -13.94 -30.12
N ASN A 81 7.20 -12.65 -30.33
CA ASN A 81 6.85 -12.08 -31.63
C ASN A 81 8.09 -11.61 -32.45
N GLY A 82 9.31 -11.79 -31.94
CA GLY A 82 10.53 -11.28 -32.57
C GLY A 82 10.66 -9.75 -32.53
N LEU A 83 10.00 -9.09 -31.58
CA LEU A 83 9.94 -7.63 -31.44
C LEU A 83 10.95 -7.12 -30.39
N PRO A 84 11.42 -5.86 -30.51
CA PRO A 84 12.27 -5.23 -29.50
C PRO A 84 11.61 -5.18 -28.11
N THR A 85 12.34 -5.62 -27.08
CA THR A 85 11.85 -5.67 -25.69
C THR A 85 11.95 -4.33 -24.96
N THR A 86 12.64 -3.35 -25.55
CA THR A 86 12.85 -2.00 -24.99
C THR A 86 11.55 -1.22 -24.81
N SER A 87 10.50 -1.55 -25.58
CA SER A 87 9.18 -0.93 -25.51
C SER A 87 8.31 -1.47 -24.36
N ALA A 88 8.72 -2.55 -23.67
CA ALA A 88 7.91 -3.21 -22.66
C ALA A 88 7.49 -2.28 -21.51
N ARG A 89 8.43 -1.46 -21.01
CA ARG A 89 8.16 -0.47 -19.95
C ARG A 89 7.04 0.49 -20.38
N ARG A 90 7.13 1.02 -21.59
CA ARG A 90 6.17 2.00 -22.11
C ARG A 90 4.79 1.41 -22.33
N TYR A 91 4.71 0.12 -22.69
CA TYR A 91 3.44 -0.61 -22.75
C TYR A 91 2.78 -0.75 -21.37
N VAL A 92 3.57 -1.08 -20.33
CA VAL A 92 3.06 -1.21 -18.97
C VAL A 92 2.59 0.13 -18.41
N GLU A 93 3.40 1.19 -18.53
CA GLU A 93 3.04 2.55 -18.10
C GLU A 93 1.72 3.00 -18.73
N LEU A 94 1.57 2.81 -20.04
CA LEU A 94 0.37 3.17 -20.78
C LEU A 94 -0.85 2.34 -20.37
N MET A 95 -0.65 1.06 -20.01
CA MET A 95 -1.72 0.22 -19.48
C MET A 95 -2.17 0.68 -18.09
N VAL A 96 -1.22 0.98 -17.21
CA VAL A 96 -1.47 1.51 -15.86
C VAL A 96 -2.27 2.80 -15.94
N ASP A 97 -1.86 3.74 -16.79
CA ASP A 97 -2.57 5.01 -16.98
C ASP A 97 -4.00 4.79 -17.47
N CYS A 98 -4.19 3.90 -18.45
CA CYS A 98 -5.52 3.58 -18.95
C CYS A 98 -6.41 2.93 -17.89
N ILE A 99 -5.86 2.04 -17.06
CA ILE A 99 -6.58 1.40 -15.95
C ILE A 99 -6.97 2.44 -14.91
N ARG A 100 -6.02 3.27 -14.45
CA ARG A 100 -6.26 4.33 -13.46
C ARG A 100 -7.36 5.29 -13.88
N GLN A 101 -7.45 5.61 -15.18
CA GLN A 101 -8.52 6.47 -15.73
C GLN A 101 -9.87 5.76 -15.91
N SER A 102 -9.91 4.43 -15.78
CA SER A 102 -11.10 3.61 -16.10
C SER A 102 -11.75 2.98 -14.88
N ILE A 103 -11.13 3.06 -13.70
CA ILE A 103 -11.68 2.54 -12.45
C ILE A 103 -11.78 3.67 -11.41
N THR A 104 -12.69 3.51 -10.45
CA THR A 104 -12.92 4.52 -9.40
C THR A 104 -12.01 4.30 -8.19
N ALA A 105 -11.71 3.03 -7.87
CA ALA A 105 -10.80 2.71 -6.78
C ALA A 105 -9.41 3.33 -7.01
N PRO A 106 -8.77 3.90 -5.96
CA PRO A 106 -7.43 4.43 -6.05
C PRO A 106 -6.42 3.33 -6.44
N VAL A 107 -5.46 3.71 -7.28
CA VAL A 107 -4.46 2.80 -7.86
C VAL A 107 -3.08 3.16 -7.33
N PHE A 108 -2.48 2.21 -6.62
CA PHE A 108 -1.18 2.32 -5.98
C PHE A 108 -0.14 1.50 -6.74
N MET A 109 1.04 2.08 -6.90
CA MET A 109 2.19 1.44 -7.54
C MET A 109 3.29 1.07 -6.52
N ASN A 110 3.17 1.59 -5.30
CA ASN A 110 4.07 1.34 -4.19
C ASN A 110 3.28 1.41 -2.87
N GLU A 111 3.81 0.77 -1.84
CA GLU A 111 3.17 0.66 -0.51
C GLU A 111 3.20 1.99 0.26
N GLY A 112 4.26 2.79 0.11
CA GLY A 112 4.39 4.08 0.81
C GLY A 112 3.24 5.04 0.50
N SER A 113 2.92 5.24 -0.79
CA SER A 113 1.78 6.09 -1.17
C SER A 113 0.43 5.60 -0.64
N PHE A 114 0.29 4.29 -0.40
CA PHE A 114 -0.92 3.76 0.24
C PHE A 114 -0.93 4.07 1.73
N PHE A 115 0.20 3.93 2.43
CA PHE A 115 0.30 4.25 3.86
C PHE A 115 0.06 5.73 4.13
N ASP A 116 0.66 6.62 3.34
CA ASP A 116 0.45 8.07 3.46
C ASP A 116 -1.05 8.45 3.39
N GLU A 117 -1.82 7.78 2.52
CA GLU A 117 -3.24 8.09 2.30
C GLU A 117 -4.20 7.32 3.23
N HIS A 118 -3.82 6.12 3.69
CA HIS A 118 -4.74 5.16 4.31
C HIS A 118 -4.27 4.56 5.63
N LEU A 119 -3.07 4.91 6.09
CA LEU A 119 -2.57 4.58 7.42
C LEU A 119 -2.37 5.84 8.26
N ASP A 120 -1.58 6.79 7.76
CA ASP A 120 -1.15 8.00 8.49
C ASP A 120 -2.29 8.77 9.15
N PRO A 121 -3.45 8.99 8.49
CA PRO A 121 -4.56 9.72 9.12
C PRO A 121 -5.15 9.05 10.38
N TYR A 122 -4.85 7.76 10.59
CA TYR A 122 -5.39 6.96 11.70
C TYR A 122 -4.37 6.75 12.83
N LEU A 123 -3.09 7.01 12.60
CA LEU A 123 -2.03 6.71 13.58
C LEU A 123 -2.20 7.52 14.87
N GLU A 124 -2.25 8.85 14.75
CA GLU A 124 -2.35 9.72 15.93
C GLU A 124 -3.62 9.44 16.76
N PRO A 125 -4.84 9.40 16.19
CA PRO A 125 -6.03 9.05 16.95
C PRO A 125 -5.93 7.69 17.65
N PHE A 126 -5.46 6.66 16.95
CA PHE A 126 -5.35 5.31 17.49
C PHE A 126 -4.37 5.24 18.67
N PHE A 127 -3.14 5.72 18.50
CA PHE A 127 -2.13 5.61 19.56
C PHE A 127 -2.44 6.48 20.79
N LEU A 128 -3.08 7.65 20.60
CA LEU A 128 -3.55 8.46 21.72
C LEU A 128 -4.72 7.81 22.48
N GLU A 129 -5.67 7.19 21.78
CA GLU A 129 -6.74 6.39 22.41
C GLU A 129 -6.15 5.23 23.22
N GLN A 130 -5.18 4.51 22.65
CA GLN A 130 -4.48 3.43 23.35
C GLN A 130 -3.75 3.94 24.61
N LEU A 131 -3.18 5.15 24.61
CA LEU A 131 -2.60 5.72 25.83
C LEU A 131 -3.60 5.97 26.95
N SER A 132 -4.88 6.17 26.62
CA SER A 132 -5.93 6.39 27.62
C SER A 132 -6.69 5.13 28.03
N GLU A 133 -6.75 4.12 27.15
CA GLU A 133 -7.66 2.97 27.33
C GLU A 133 -6.94 1.61 27.48
N ASN A 134 -5.68 1.51 27.08
CA ASN A 134 -4.91 0.28 27.18
C ASN A 134 -4.04 0.29 28.44
N ASP A 135 -4.33 -0.62 29.38
CA ASP A 135 -3.63 -0.74 30.67
C ASP A 135 -2.11 -0.90 30.53
N GLU A 136 -1.64 -1.59 29.49
CA GLU A 136 -0.20 -1.78 29.25
C GLU A 136 0.46 -0.45 28.85
N MET A 137 -0.17 0.27 27.94
CA MET A 137 0.27 1.59 27.47
C MET A 137 0.28 2.61 28.62
N LEU A 138 -0.79 2.63 29.42
CA LEU A 138 -0.91 3.46 30.62
C LEU A 138 0.21 3.18 31.63
N ALA A 139 0.48 1.91 31.91
CA ALA A 139 1.53 1.51 32.85
C ALA A 139 2.92 1.92 32.36
N VAL A 140 3.16 1.91 31.05
CA VAL A 140 4.41 2.39 30.45
C VAL A 140 4.48 3.92 30.47
N HIS A 141 3.40 4.62 30.14
CA HIS A 141 3.34 6.08 30.19
C HIS A 141 3.57 6.63 31.60
N ALA A 142 3.09 5.95 32.63
CA ALA A 142 3.35 6.31 34.02
C ALA A 142 4.85 6.30 34.42
N LYS A 143 5.73 5.70 33.61
CA LYS A 143 7.19 5.70 33.84
C LYS A 143 7.87 6.98 33.36
N VAL A 144 7.24 7.74 32.46
CA VAL A 144 7.74 9.05 32.02
C VAL A 144 7.10 10.15 32.87
N ASN A 145 7.86 11.20 33.15
CA ASN A 145 7.45 12.35 33.96
C ASN A 145 6.85 13.48 33.11
N VAL A 146 6.51 13.19 31.85
CA VAL A 146 6.00 14.15 30.88
C VAL A 146 4.72 13.63 30.23
N LEU A 147 3.80 14.55 29.95
CA LEU A 147 2.60 14.23 29.18
C LEU A 147 2.99 14.06 27.71
N CYS A 148 2.79 12.85 27.17
CA CYS A 148 3.00 12.53 25.76
C CYS A 148 1.66 12.66 25.04
N GLU A 149 1.61 13.47 23.98
CA GLU A 149 0.33 13.85 23.34
C GLU A 149 0.44 14.12 21.83
N PHE A 150 1.65 14.00 21.24
CA PHE A 150 1.87 14.07 19.79
C PHE A 150 2.36 12.72 19.30
N VAL A 151 1.88 12.26 18.16
CA VAL A 151 2.31 10.99 17.55
C VAL A 151 3.03 11.28 16.25
N GLU A 152 4.26 10.78 16.11
CA GLU A 152 5.04 10.85 14.88
C GLU A 152 5.37 9.44 14.38
N CYS A 153 5.06 9.14 13.11
CA CYS A 153 5.44 7.88 12.50
C CYS A 153 6.94 7.84 12.26
N ILE A 154 7.59 6.79 12.75
CA ILE A 154 9.04 6.57 12.59
C ILE A 154 9.28 5.64 11.42
N GLU A 155 8.57 4.51 11.42
CA GLU A 155 8.77 3.44 10.47
C GLU A 155 7.48 2.65 10.25
N THR A 156 7.21 2.33 8.99
CA THR A 156 6.12 1.45 8.58
C THR A 156 6.68 0.46 7.56
N TYR A 157 6.45 -0.84 7.77
CA TYR A 157 6.92 -1.86 6.84
C TYR A 157 5.99 -3.07 6.79
N SER A 158 5.90 -3.68 5.61
CA SER A 158 5.10 -4.88 5.37
C SER A 158 5.70 -6.09 6.09
N ILE A 159 4.92 -6.72 6.96
CA ILE A 159 5.25 -8.02 7.58
C ILE A 159 4.99 -9.14 6.57
N THR A 160 3.89 -9.02 5.83
CA THR A 160 3.51 -9.97 4.78
C THR A 160 3.58 -9.33 3.41
N ASP A 161 3.98 -10.12 2.42
CA ASP A 161 3.99 -9.72 1.02
C ASP A 161 2.54 -9.63 0.50
N ILE A 162 2.15 -8.45 0.01
CA ILE A 162 0.79 -8.16 -0.48
C ILE A 162 0.34 -9.10 -1.61
N TRP A 163 1.27 -9.62 -2.41
CA TRP A 163 1.01 -10.51 -3.54
C TRP A 163 0.90 -11.98 -3.12
N LYS A 164 1.52 -12.35 -1.99
CA LYS A 164 1.48 -13.72 -1.46
C LYS A 164 0.37 -13.93 -0.46
N SER A 165 0.01 -12.90 0.31
CA SER A 165 -1.07 -13.01 1.29
C SER A 165 -2.43 -13.17 0.62
N ARG A 166 -3.26 -14.04 1.18
CA ARG A 166 -4.59 -14.37 0.66
C ARG A 166 -5.75 -13.71 1.40
N GLU A 167 -5.59 -13.47 2.71
CA GLU A 167 -6.68 -13.02 3.58
C GLU A 167 -6.43 -11.64 4.17
N LYS A 168 -5.22 -11.39 4.68
CA LYS A 168 -4.85 -10.13 5.32
C LYS A 168 -3.43 -9.73 4.93
N TRP A 169 -3.26 -8.50 4.49
CA TRP A 169 -1.95 -7.87 4.39
C TRP A 169 -1.61 -7.23 5.72
N LEU A 170 -0.59 -7.76 6.39
CA LEU A 170 -0.10 -7.31 7.69
C LEU A 170 1.09 -6.37 7.51
N VAL A 171 1.05 -5.27 8.25
CA VAL A 171 2.02 -4.18 8.27
C VAL A 171 2.37 -3.92 9.73
N ASP A 172 3.63 -3.65 10.03
CA ASP A 172 4.05 -3.15 11.33
C ASP A 172 4.17 -1.62 11.25
N CYS A 173 3.67 -0.93 12.26
CA CYS A 173 3.78 0.52 12.37
C CYS A 173 4.42 0.87 13.70
N MET A 174 5.51 1.63 13.64
CA MET A 174 6.25 2.15 14.79
C MET A 174 6.13 3.67 14.85
N VAL A 175 5.75 4.17 16.02
CA VAL A 175 5.54 5.59 16.27
C VAL A 175 6.30 6.05 17.51
N GLU A 176 6.62 7.33 17.51
CA GLU A 176 7.09 8.08 18.66
C GLU A 176 5.92 8.87 19.22
N ILE A 177 5.65 8.72 20.52
CA ILE A 177 4.66 9.54 21.22
C ILE A 177 5.41 10.55 22.08
N LEU A 178 5.36 11.80 21.66
CA LEU A 178 6.21 12.89 22.10
C LEU A 178 5.46 13.88 23.01
N PRO A 179 6.16 14.51 23.96
CA PRO A 179 5.60 15.60 24.75
C PRO A 179 5.56 16.92 23.97
N ARG A 180 4.76 17.87 24.48
CA ARG A 180 4.74 19.24 23.98
C ARG A 180 5.98 20.02 24.41
N GLY A 181 6.67 20.59 23.43
CA GLY A 181 7.74 21.56 23.60
C GLY A 181 7.23 22.94 24.04
N LYS A 182 8.16 23.81 24.44
CA LYS A 182 7.84 25.19 24.87
C LYS A 182 7.21 26.05 23.77
N ASP A 183 7.46 25.70 22.51
CA ASP A 183 6.90 26.33 21.31
C ASP A 183 5.55 25.72 20.89
N GLY A 184 5.02 24.77 21.65
CA GLY A 184 3.75 24.11 21.38
C GLY A 184 3.82 22.95 20.39
N LYS A 185 5.02 22.59 19.91
CA LYS A 185 5.27 21.53 18.92
C LYS A 185 5.80 20.25 19.59
N PRO A 186 5.80 19.10 18.89
CA PRO A 186 6.44 17.88 19.39
C PRO A 186 7.91 18.12 19.78
N TYR A 187 8.33 17.59 20.92
CA TYR A 187 9.68 17.72 21.46
C TYR A 187 10.35 16.36 21.67
N GLY A 188 11.29 16.01 20.78
CA GLY A 188 12.08 14.76 20.87
C GLY A 188 13.28 14.81 21.82
N GLY A 189 13.51 15.91 22.54
CA GLY A 189 14.73 16.11 23.35
C GLY A 189 14.67 15.62 24.80
N GLY A 190 13.76 14.69 25.14
CA GLY A 190 13.50 14.31 26.53
C GLY A 190 12.93 12.90 26.68
N GLU A 191 12.02 12.72 27.62
CA GLU A 191 11.29 11.45 27.79
C GLU A 191 10.15 11.35 26.78
N TYR A 192 9.94 10.16 26.22
CA TYR A 192 8.94 9.88 25.20
C TYR A 192 8.57 8.40 25.22
N LEU A 193 7.57 8.01 24.45
CA LEU A 193 7.22 6.61 24.25
C LEU A 193 7.57 6.17 22.83
N LEU A 194 8.23 5.04 22.72
CA LEU A 194 8.30 4.30 21.46
C LEU A 194 7.19 3.27 21.47
N SER A 195 6.23 3.39 20.57
CA SER A 195 5.08 2.49 20.49
C SER A 195 5.02 1.80 19.14
N GLN A 196 4.44 0.61 19.12
CA GLN A 196 4.26 -0.17 17.91
C GLN A 196 2.90 -0.88 17.94
N ALA A 197 2.32 -1.05 16.75
CA ALA A 197 1.12 -1.83 16.54
C ALA A 197 1.16 -2.50 15.17
N GLN A 198 0.66 -3.74 15.11
CA GLN A 198 0.39 -4.38 13.83
C GLN A 198 -0.92 -3.87 13.26
N VAL A 199 -0.92 -3.65 11.95
CA VAL A 199 -2.07 -3.19 11.18
C VAL A 199 -2.40 -4.24 10.12
N ALA A 200 -3.66 -4.63 10.07
CA ALA A 200 -4.17 -5.55 9.07
C ALA A 200 -5.06 -4.84 8.05
N TYR A 201 -4.84 -5.12 6.78
CA TYR A 201 -5.73 -4.77 5.68
C TYR A 201 -6.34 -6.03 5.08
N ALA A 202 -7.67 -6.11 5.00
CA ALA A 202 -8.33 -7.27 4.40
C ALA A 202 -7.99 -7.38 2.91
N LYS A 203 -7.60 -8.59 2.46
CA LYS A 203 -7.43 -8.93 1.05
C LYS A 203 -8.78 -9.27 0.46
N ILE A 204 -9.29 -8.37 -0.39
CA ILE A 204 -10.55 -8.57 -1.10
C ILE A 204 -10.30 -9.41 -2.37
N ASP A 205 -9.16 -9.16 -3.02
CA ASP A 205 -8.69 -9.92 -4.17
C ASP A 205 -7.15 -9.89 -4.24
N ARG A 206 -6.53 -10.54 -5.25
CA ARG A 206 -5.07 -10.59 -5.42
C ARG A 206 -4.43 -9.21 -5.44
N ALA A 207 -4.97 -8.29 -6.23
CA ALA A 207 -4.51 -6.92 -6.35
C ALA A 207 -5.28 -5.92 -5.48
N VAL A 208 -6.33 -6.36 -4.77
CA VAL A 208 -7.28 -5.46 -4.12
C VAL A 208 -7.28 -5.64 -2.60
N VAL A 209 -7.11 -4.55 -1.89
CA VAL A 209 -7.13 -4.48 -0.42
C VAL A 209 -8.25 -3.56 0.06
N SER A 210 -8.74 -3.78 1.27
CA SER A 210 -9.46 -2.74 2.03
C SER A 210 -8.54 -1.55 2.29
N VAL A 211 -9.06 -0.32 2.20
CA VAL A 211 -8.32 0.89 2.64
C VAL A 211 -8.49 1.16 4.14
N ARG A 212 -9.38 0.43 4.82
CA ARG A 212 -9.59 0.59 6.25
C ARG A 212 -8.58 -0.24 7.04
N PRO A 213 -7.71 0.38 7.85
CA PRO A 213 -6.81 -0.34 8.73
C PRO A 213 -7.55 -1.00 9.90
N ASP A 214 -7.13 -2.19 10.28
CA ASP A 214 -7.56 -2.93 11.48
C ASP A 214 -6.34 -3.06 12.41
N PHE A 215 -6.29 -2.24 13.45
CA PHE A 215 -5.15 -2.19 14.37
C PHE A 215 -5.26 -3.27 15.46
N ALA A 216 -4.18 -4.01 15.67
CA ALA A 216 -3.99 -4.78 16.89
C ALA A 216 -3.69 -3.82 18.06
N PRO A 217 -3.92 -4.24 19.32
CA PRO A 217 -3.56 -3.44 20.49
C PRO A 217 -2.09 -3.00 20.45
N ALA A 218 -1.87 -1.73 20.77
CA ALA A 218 -0.52 -1.16 20.79
C ALA A 218 0.25 -1.65 22.01
N ASN A 219 1.58 -1.73 21.87
CA ASN A 219 2.49 -1.83 23.00
C ASN A 219 3.47 -0.66 22.96
N ALA A 220 4.11 -0.37 24.09
CA ALA A 220 5.03 0.76 24.17
C ALA A 220 6.22 0.49 25.08
N GLN A 221 7.24 1.33 24.92
CA GLN A 221 8.41 1.38 25.77
C GLN A 221 8.69 2.84 26.13
N ALA A 222 8.93 3.09 27.41
CA ALA A 222 9.35 4.41 27.88
C ALA A 222 10.83 4.63 27.55
N LYS A 223 11.12 5.77 26.93
CA LYS A 223 12.45 6.15 26.44
C LYS A 223 12.84 7.52 26.99
N ARG A 224 14.14 7.75 27.12
CA ARG A 224 14.72 9.07 27.42
C ARG A 224 15.84 9.36 26.43
N PHE A 225 15.74 10.49 25.74
CA PHE A 225 16.79 10.96 24.85
C PHE A 225 17.98 11.51 25.65
N HIS A 226 19.18 11.00 25.40
CA HIS A 226 20.43 11.56 25.91
C HIS A 226 21.25 12.12 24.75
N ALA A 227 21.54 13.43 24.80
CA ALA A 227 22.35 14.09 23.78
C ALA A 227 23.70 13.39 23.62
N GLY A 228 23.90 12.71 22.47
CA GLY A 228 25.13 12.02 22.11
C GLY A 228 25.12 10.49 22.15
N MET A 229 24.06 9.83 22.67
CA MET A 229 24.00 8.34 22.77
C MET A 229 22.70 7.68 22.27
N GLY A 230 21.73 8.45 21.77
CA GLY A 230 20.42 7.92 21.36
C GLY A 230 19.43 7.80 22.53
N GLY A 231 18.27 7.17 22.28
CA GLY A 231 17.22 6.97 23.30
C GLY A 231 17.50 5.77 24.21
N GLU A 232 17.64 6.01 25.51
CA GLU A 232 17.82 4.97 26.53
C GLU A 232 16.46 4.48 27.07
N HIS A 233 16.37 3.20 27.43
CA HIS A 233 15.15 2.64 28.03
C HIS A 233 14.99 3.07 29.49
N ILE A 234 13.80 3.52 29.86
CA ILE A 234 13.40 3.72 31.25
C ILE A 234 12.78 2.41 31.75
N ARG A 235 13.32 1.87 32.85
CA ARG A 235 12.87 0.60 33.44
C ARG A 235 11.57 0.77 34.20
#